data_AF-A0A7C4LIQ9-F1
#
_entry.id   AF-A0A7C4LIQ9-F1
#
_cell.length_a   1.000
_cell.length_b   1.000
_cell.length_c   1.000
_cell.angle_alpha   90.00
_cell.angle_beta   90.00
_cell.angle_gamma   90.00
#
_symmetry.space_group_name_H-M   'P 1'
#
loop_
_entity.id
_entity.type
_entity.pdbx_description
1 polymer ?
#
loop_
_entity_poly.entity_id
_entity_poly.type
_entity_poly.pdbx_seq_one_letter_code
_entity_poly.pdbx_strand_id
1 'polypeptide(L)'
;MAASVPRSAAADQASLGELARMVDPVYAAAQKLAETLQQRRRRIVFAESCTAGLVSATLARIPGISEWHCGSAVVYRLDTKHRWLGVSEAELLNPGPVSRCVAEAMARGVLERTPEADVSVAVTGHLGPQAPPDQDGLVFIAGATRRTSVDPDQPVDPDQPVDPDKPVDPDQPVDSDQPGPLLTAQELRLSNSPEIPYTLRDSRQRWAAEAVLRMAERLVTSCR
;
A
#
# COMPACT_ATOMS: atom_id res chain seq x y z
N MET A 1 1.26 15.55 -46.81
CA MET A 1 0.26 16.37 -46.09
C MET A 1 0.12 15.80 -44.69
N ALA A 2 0.76 16.41 -43.69
CA ALA A 2 0.54 16.10 -42.28
C ALA A 2 -0.21 17.30 -41.68
N ALA A 3 -1.48 17.11 -41.32
CA ALA A 3 -2.29 18.15 -40.71
C ALA A 3 -1.82 18.35 -39.26
N SER A 4 -1.36 19.56 -38.94
CA SER A 4 -1.04 19.98 -37.58
C SER A 4 -2.32 20.12 -36.77
N VAL A 5 -2.45 19.36 -35.68
CA VAL A 5 -3.53 19.55 -34.70
C VAL A 5 -3.35 20.92 -34.02
N PRO A 6 -4.38 21.75 -33.88
CA PRO A 6 -4.26 23.08 -33.29
C PRO A 6 -3.94 23.03 -31.79
N ARG A 7 -3.01 23.88 -31.36
CA ARG A 7 -2.44 24.00 -29.99
C ARG A 7 -3.49 24.25 -28.88
N SER A 8 -4.69 24.73 -29.20
CA SER A 8 -5.73 25.09 -28.21
C SER A 8 -6.44 23.89 -27.59
N ALA A 9 -6.72 22.84 -28.37
CA ALA A 9 -7.43 21.65 -27.88
C ALA A 9 -6.62 20.86 -26.82
N ALA A 10 -5.29 20.93 -26.88
CA ALA A 10 -4.41 20.26 -25.92
C ALA A 10 -4.39 20.96 -24.55
N ALA A 11 -4.50 22.30 -24.53
CA ALA A 11 -4.57 23.07 -23.29
C ALA A 11 -5.91 22.88 -22.57
N ASP A 12 -7.02 22.79 -23.32
CA ASP A 12 -8.36 22.53 -22.77
C ASP A 12 -8.49 21.09 -22.23
N GLN A 13 -7.82 20.12 -22.84
CA GLN A 13 -7.78 18.75 -22.32
C GLN A 13 -6.87 18.61 -21.09
N ALA A 14 -5.78 19.37 -21.03
CA ALA A 14 -4.90 19.38 -19.86
C ALA A 14 -5.62 19.94 -18.62
N SER A 15 -6.37 21.04 -18.77
CA SER A 15 -7.13 21.65 -17.68
C SER A 15 -8.31 20.78 -17.23
N LEU A 16 -9.02 20.12 -18.15
CA LEU A 16 -10.04 19.12 -17.82
C LEU A 16 -9.44 17.89 -17.14
N GLY A 17 -8.25 17.45 -17.54
CA GLY A 17 -7.54 16.34 -16.93
C GLY A 17 -7.03 16.66 -15.52
N GLU A 18 -6.64 17.91 -15.24
CA GLU A 18 -6.30 18.39 -13.92
C GLU A 18 -7.53 18.53 -13.01
N LEU A 19 -8.62 19.09 -13.53
CA LEU A 19 -9.89 19.16 -12.80
C LEU A 19 -10.42 17.76 -12.47
N ALA A 20 -10.45 16.84 -13.44
CA ALA A 20 -10.89 15.46 -13.22
C ALA A 20 -10.03 14.73 -12.18
N ARG A 21 -8.74 15.07 -12.04
CA ARG A 21 -7.87 14.57 -10.96
C ARG A 21 -8.27 15.12 -9.60
N MET A 22 -8.56 16.41 -9.53
CA MET A 22 -8.98 17.06 -8.28
C MET A 22 -10.35 16.57 -7.77
N VAL A 23 -11.19 16.00 -8.64
CA VAL A 23 -12.48 15.39 -8.25
C VAL A 23 -12.45 13.85 -8.18
N ASP A 24 -11.29 13.21 -8.41
CA ASP A 24 -11.15 11.75 -8.29
C ASP A 24 -10.88 11.37 -6.83
N PRO A 25 -11.80 10.66 -6.14
CA PRO A 25 -11.65 10.35 -4.72
C PRO A 25 -10.42 9.47 -4.43
N VAL A 26 -10.00 8.63 -5.39
CA VAL A 26 -8.79 7.80 -5.25
C VAL A 26 -7.55 8.70 -5.27
N TYR A 27 -7.51 9.68 -6.18
CA TYR A 27 -6.39 10.63 -6.26
C TYR A 27 -6.34 11.54 -5.04
N ALA A 28 -7.49 12.03 -4.56
CA ALA A 28 -7.56 12.83 -3.34
C ALA A 28 -7.06 12.05 -2.10
N ALA A 29 -7.43 10.77 -1.97
CA ALA A 29 -6.90 9.90 -0.92
C ALA A 29 -5.38 9.68 -1.04
N ALA A 30 -4.85 9.55 -2.27
CA ALA A 30 -3.42 9.43 -2.51
C ALA A 30 -2.66 10.71 -2.13
N GLN A 31 -3.20 11.90 -2.46
CA GLN A 31 -2.61 13.18 -2.06
C GLN A 31 -2.51 13.29 -0.54
N LYS A 32 -3.59 12.92 0.15
CA LYS A 32 -3.60 12.95 1.61
C LYS A 32 -2.56 12.00 2.22
N LEU A 33 -2.43 10.79 1.68
CA LEU A 33 -1.40 9.85 2.10
C LEU A 33 0.01 10.41 1.87
N ALA A 34 0.27 11.01 0.71
CA ALA A 34 1.57 11.59 0.39
C ALA A 34 1.98 12.70 1.37
N GLU A 35 1.05 13.60 1.70
CA GLU A 35 1.26 14.63 2.74
C GLU A 35 1.62 14.00 4.09
N THR A 36 0.86 12.99 4.52
CA THR A 36 1.08 12.32 5.80
C THR A 36 2.42 11.59 5.84
N LEU A 37 2.82 10.89 4.76
CA LEU A 37 4.13 10.24 4.66
C LEU A 37 5.27 11.25 4.80
N GLN A 38 5.17 12.38 4.10
CA GLN A 38 6.15 13.45 4.19
C GLN A 38 6.24 14.05 5.60
N GLN A 39 5.10 14.34 6.23
CA GLN A 39 5.04 14.90 7.58
C GLN A 39 5.61 13.95 8.63
N ARG A 40 5.44 12.64 8.44
CA ARG A 40 5.94 11.61 9.37
C ARG A 40 7.31 11.06 9.01
N ARG A 41 7.88 11.47 7.87
CA ARG A 41 9.12 10.93 7.31
C ARG A 41 9.13 9.41 7.24
N ARG A 42 8.03 8.83 6.74
CA ARG A 42 7.87 7.37 6.63
C ARG A 42 7.79 6.96 5.17
N ARG A 43 8.39 5.82 4.86
CA ARG A 43 8.31 5.18 3.56
C ARG A 43 7.32 4.02 3.58
N ILE A 44 6.61 3.83 2.46
CA ILE A 44 5.53 2.84 2.32
C ILE A 44 5.73 1.93 1.11
N VAL A 45 5.36 0.65 1.26
CA VAL A 45 5.26 -0.33 0.18
C VAL A 45 3.88 -0.98 0.16
N PHE A 46 3.39 -1.39 -1.02
CA PHE A 46 2.08 -2.05 -1.14
C PHE A 46 2.17 -3.51 -1.62
N ALA A 47 1.19 -4.33 -1.23
CA ALA A 47 0.94 -5.62 -1.87
C ALA A 47 -0.48 -5.66 -2.44
N GLU A 48 -0.59 -5.70 -3.77
CA GLU A 48 -1.85 -5.53 -4.47
C GLU A 48 -2.31 -6.83 -5.13
N SER A 49 -3.49 -7.33 -4.73
CA SER A 49 -4.22 -8.34 -5.50
C SER A 49 -5.34 -7.67 -6.28
N CYS A 50 -6.53 -7.49 -5.70
CA CYS A 50 -7.71 -7.08 -6.47
C CYS A 50 -7.65 -5.64 -7.05
N THR A 51 -6.77 -4.78 -6.52
CA THR A 51 -6.48 -3.44 -7.07
C THR A 51 -5.48 -3.44 -8.23
N ALA A 52 -4.74 -4.54 -8.44
CA ALA A 52 -3.87 -4.78 -9.59
C ALA A 52 -2.89 -3.64 -9.94
N GLY A 53 -2.33 -2.95 -8.94
CA GLY A 53 -1.38 -1.85 -9.16
C GLY A 53 -2.03 -0.46 -9.17
N LEU A 54 -3.36 -0.36 -9.08
CA LEU A 54 -4.07 0.92 -9.13
C LEU A 54 -3.66 1.85 -7.98
N VAL A 55 -3.37 1.30 -6.79
CA VAL A 55 -2.95 2.10 -5.63
C VAL A 55 -1.59 2.72 -5.93
N SER A 56 -0.61 1.89 -6.28
CA SER A 56 0.75 2.32 -6.64
C SER A 56 0.76 3.29 -7.81
N ALA A 57 0.02 2.99 -8.88
CA ALA A 57 -0.06 3.84 -10.06
C ALA A 57 -0.70 5.20 -9.75
N THR A 58 -1.67 5.25 -8.84
CA THR A 58 -2.29 6.51 -8.44
C THR A 58 -1.34 7.34 -7.60
N LEU A 59 -0.66 6.72 -6.63
CA LEU A 59 0.30 7.39 -5.76
C LEU A 59 1.49 7.94 -6.55
N ALA A 60 1.99 7.19 -7.54
CA ALA A 60 3.09 7.58 -8.44
C ALA A 60 2.82 8.83 -9.28
N ARG A 61 1.56 9.30 -9.36
CA ARG A 61 1.21 10.53 -10.09
C ARG A 61 1.48 11.80 -9.28
N ILE A 62 1.78 11.67 -7.99
CA ILE A 62 2.07 12.80 -7.11
C ILE A 62 3.55 13.18 -7.25
N PRO A 63 3.89 14.44 -7.59
CA PRO A 63 5.28 14.87 -7.67
C PRO A 63 6.05 14.65 -6.36
N GLY A 64 7.29 14.18 -6.45
CA GLY A 64 8.17 13.95 -5.29
C GLY A 64 7.87 12.68 -4.49
N ILE A 65 6.86 11.90 -4.88
CA ILE A 65 6.44 10.70 -4.13
C ILE A 65 7.48 9.58 -4.09
N SER A 66 8.48 9.61 -4.98
CA SER A 66 9.58 8.63 -4.99
C SER A 66 10.40 8.62 -3.71
N GLU A 67 10.38 9.69 -2.92
CA GLU A 67 11.04 9.72 -1.60
C GLU A 67 10.34 8.81 -0.57
N TRP A 68 9.02 8.62 -0.73
CA TRP A 68 8.16 7.98 0.28
C TRP A 68 7.54 6.66 -0.20
N HIS A 69 7.43 6.44 -1.50
CA HIS A 69 6.82 5.23 -2.07
C HIS A 69 7.90 4.28 -2.58
N CYS A 70 8.12 3.19 -1.85
CA CYS A 70 9.12 2.17 -2.18
C CYS A 70 8.69 1.23 -3.31
N GLY A 71 7.42 1.27 -3.71
CA GLY A 71 6.86 0.45 -4.77
C GLY A 71 5.70 -0.44 -4.32
N SER A 72 5.40 -1.43 -5.14
CA SER A 72 4.27 -2.33 -4.93
C SER A 72 4.53 -3.71 -5.53
N ALA A 73 4.11 -4.75 -4.83
CA ALA A 73 4.08 -6.13 -5.32
C ALA A 73 2.67 -6.47 -5.79
N VAL A 74 2.47 -6.59 -7.12
CA VAL A 74 1.20 -7.04 -7.69
C VAL A 74 1.14 -8.57 -7.68
N VAL A 75 0.48 -9.15 -6.67
CA VAL A 75 0.43 -10.59 -6.39
C VAL A 75 -0.94 -11.20 -6.71
N TYR A 76 -1.36 -11.08 -7.98
CA TYR A 76 -2.72 -11.45 -8.41
C TYR A 76 -3.01 -12.96 -8.32
N ARG A 77 -2.00 -13.81 -8.47
CA ARG A 77 -2.10 -15.28 -8.50
C ARG A 77 -1.69 -15.88 -7.15
N LEU A 78 -2.24 -17.06 -6.81
CA LEU A 78 -1.89 -17.81 -5.58
C LEU A 78 -0.39 -18.09 -5.50
N ASP A 79 0.19 -18.61 -6.59
CA ASP A 79 1.62 -18.91 -6.68
C ASP A 79 2.49 -17.67 -6.46
N THR A 80 2.06 -16.52 -6.98
CA THR A 80 2.75 -15.25 -6.75
C THR A 80 2.63 -14.81 -5.29
N LYS A 81 1.46 -14.92 -4.64
CA LYS A 81 1.33 -14.64 -3.19
C LYS A 81 2.30 -15.50 -2.37
N HIS A 82 2.40 -16.78 -2.69
CA HIS A 82 3.32 -17.70 -2.00
C HIS A 82 4.79 -17.35 -2.27
N ARG A 83 5.22 -17.35 -3.54
CA ARG A 83 6.64 -17.17 -3.89
C ARG A 83 7.14 -15.76 -3.62
N TRP A 84 6.31 -14.75 -3.84
CA TRP A 84 6.70 -13.35 -3.72
C TRP A 84 6.45 -12.73 -2.35
N LEU A 85 5.66 -13.34 -1.48
CA LEU A 85 5.37 -12.75 -0.15
C LEU A 85 5.40 -13.79 0.98
N GLY A 86 5.67 -15.07 0.69
CA GLY A 86 5.75 -16.10 1.72
C GLY A 86 4.41 -16.48 2.33
N VAL A 87 3.28 -16.14 1.70
CA VAL A 87 1.96 -16.58 2.17
C VAL A 87 1.90 -18.10 2.12
N SER A 88 1.52 -18.76 3.21
CA SER A 88 1.56 -20.22 3.26
C SER A 88 0.51 -20.85 2.34
N GLU A 89 0.83 -22.02 1.77
CA GLU A 89 -0.16 -22.77 0.97
C GLU A 89 -1.37 -23.17 1.81
N ALA A 90 -1.18 -23.41 3.11
CA ALA A 90 -2.25 -23.72 4.05
C ALA A 90 -3.26 -22.57 4.14
N GLU A 91 -2.80 -21.33 4.34
CA GLU A 91 -3.68 -20.13 4.37
C GLU A 91 -4.38 -19.89 3.03
N LEU A 92 -3.67 -20.11 1.91
CA LEU A 92 -4.22 -19.95 0.56
C LEU A 92 -5.28 -21.01 0.23
N LEU A 93 -5.20 -22.19 0.83
CA LEU A 93 -6.19 -23.27 0.67
C LEU A 93 -7.37 -23.12 1.64
N ASN A 94 -7.10 -22.77 2.89
CA ASN A 94 -8.09 -22.61 3.94
C ASN A 94 -7.65 -21.52 4.94
N PRO A 95 -8.40 -20.41 5.09
CA PRO A 95 -9.75 -20.16 4.56
C PRO A 95 -9.82 -19.76 3.08
N GLY A 96 -8.69 -19.54 2.42
CA GLY A 96 -8.64 -19.12 1.01
C GLY A 96 -7.95 -17.76 0.81
N PRO A 97 -7.74 -17.36 -0.46
CA PRO A 97 -6.95 -16.18 -0.83
C PRO A 97 -7.60 -14.83 -0.49
N VAL A 98 -8.91 -14.81 -0.21
CA VAL A 98 -9.65 -13.63 0.23
C VAL A 98 -10.00 -13.82 1.69
N SER A 99 -9.04 -13.50 2.55
CA SER A 99 -9.16 -13.70 4.00
C SER A 99 -8.25 -12.75 4.76
N ARG A 100 -8.55 -12.58 6.05
CA ARG A 100 -7.75 -11.77 6.96
C ARG A 100 -6.29 -12.23 7.05
N CYS A 101 -6.06 -13.53 7.26
CA CYS A 101 -4.70 -14.07 7.42
C CYS A 101 -3.86 -13.90 6.15
N VAL A 102 -4.46 -14.07 4.96
CA VAL A 102 -3.75 -13.83 3.70
C VAL A 102 -3.42 -12.35 3.53
N ALA A 103 -4.32 -11.43 3.87
CA ALA A 103 -4.02 -10.00 3.83
C ALA A 103 -2.86 -9.64 4.79
N GLU A 104 -2.90 -10.14 6.04
CA GLU A 104 -1.84 -9.93 7.04
C GLU A 104 -0.50 -10.52 6.58
N ALA A 105 -0.50 -11.73 6.03
CA ALA A 105 0.69 -12.38 5.49
C ALA A 105 1.26 -11.61 4.29
N MET A 106 0.41 -11.10 3.39
CA MET A 106 0.83 -10.25 2.28
C MET A 106 1.47 -8.95 2.77
N ALA A 107 0.89 -8.28 3.77
CA ALA A 107 1.43 -7.03 4.34
C ALA A 107 2.80 -7.28 5.01
N ARG A 108 2.88 -8.30 5.87
CA ARG A 108 4.14 -8.70 6.49
C ARG A 108 5.21 -9.04 5.45
N GLY A 109 4.88 -9.92 4.51
CA GLY A 109 5.82 -10.41 3.51
C GLY A 109 6.36 -9.32 2.58
N VAL A 110 5.53 -8.32 2.21
CA VAL A 110 6.00 -7.22 1.37
C VAL A 110 6.89 -6.28 2.16
N LEU A 111 6.55 -6.02 3.42
CA LEU A 111 7.36 -5.18 4.29
C LEU A 111 8.74 -5.81 4.53
N GLU A 112 8.78 -7.11 4.81
CA GLU A 112 10.02 -7.89 5.00
C GLU A 112 10.93 -7.84 3.75
N ARG A 113 10.34 -7.89 2.55
CA ARG A 113 11.05 -7.87 1.26
C ARG A 113 11.46 -6.48 0.78
N THR A 114 11.05 -5.43 1.50
CA THR A 114 11.37 -4.03 1.16
C THR A 114 11.97 -3.35 2.40
N PRO A 115 13.27 -3.54 2.66
CA PRO A 115 13.93 -3.06 3.89
C PRO A 115 13.84 -1.55 4.11
N GLU A 116 13.81 -0.76 3.04
CA GLU A 116 13.69 0.71 3.12
C GLU A 116 12.28 1.21 3.46
N ALA A 117 11.26 0.33 3.50
CA ALA A 117 9.91 0.69 3.87
C ALA A 117 9.68 0.56 5.40
N ASP A 118 9.04 1.57 5.98
CA ASP A 118 8.60 1.57 7.38
C ASP A 118 7.22 0.93 7.55
N VAL A 119 6.37 1.11 6.54
CA VAL A 119 4.95 0.75 6.56
C VAL A 119 4.62 -0.06 5.31
N SER A 120 3.71 -1.00 5.44
CA SER A 120 3.07 -1.63 4.29
C SER A 120 1.57 -1.69 4.41
N VAL A 121 0.90 -1.75 3.26
CA VAL A 121 -0.52 -2.10 3.19
C VAL A 121 -0.77 -3.11 2.07
N ALA A 122 -1.52 -4.16 2.38
CA ALA A 122 -1.87 -5.23 1.46
C ALA A 122 -3.38 -5.30 1.25
N VAL A 123 -3.80 -5.71 0.05
CA VAL A 123 -5.22 -5.87 -0.30
C VAL A 123 -5.49 -7.15 -1.07
N THR A 124 -6.50 -7.89 -0.63
CA THR A 124 -7.06 -9.05 -1.33
C THR A 124 -8.58 -9.03 -1.26
N GLY A 125 -9.26 -9.47 -2.31
CA GLY A 125 -10.71 -9.33 -2.37
C GLY A 125 -11.36 -9.88 -3.63
N HIS A 126 -12.66 -10.10 -3.54
CA HIS A 126 -13.53 -10.47 -4.65
C HIS A 126 -14.32 -9.25 -5.11
N LEU A 127 -14.00 -8.73 -6.30
CA LEU A 127 -14.67 -7.55 -6.86
C LEU A 127 -15.77 -7.91 -7.88
N GLY A 128 -16.16 -9.19 -7.95
CA GLY A 128 -17.18 -9.69 -8.87
C GLY A 128 -16.81 -9.57 -10.36
N PRO A 129 -17.78 -9.79 -11.27
CA PRO A 129 -19.16 -10.23 -11.00
C PRO A 129 -19.27 -11.74 -10.71
N GLN A 130 -18.20 -12.52 -10.86
CA GLN A 130 -18.20 -13.99 -10.73
C GLN A 130 -17.69 -14.47 -9.36
N ALA A 131 -17.85 -13.65 -8.33
CA ALA A 131 -17.49 -14.04 -6.97
C ALA A 131 -18.54 -15.00 -6.39
N PRO A 132 -18.19 -15.84 -5.40
CA PRO A 132 -19.18 -16.53 -4.57
C PRO A 132 -20.19 -15.51 -4.02
N PRO A 133 -21.51 -15.79 -4.01
CA PRO A 133 -22.53 -14.81 -3.64
C PRO A 133 -22.34 -14.16 -2.25
N ASP A 134 -21.81 -14.92 -1.29
CA ASP A 134 -21.50 -14.49 0.08
C ASP A 134 -20.20 -13.69 0.20
N GLN A 135 -19.38 -13.70 -0.85
CA GLN A 135 -18.07 -13.07 -0.93
C GLN A 135 -18.01 -11.97 -2.00
N ASP A 136 -19.06 -11.74 -2.79
CA ASP A 136 -19.07 -10.64 -3.77
C ASP A 136 -18.92 -9.29 -3.06
N GLY A 137 -17.86 -8.57 -3.41
CA GLY A 137 -17.50 -7.31 -2.80
C GLY A 137 -16.83 -7.39 -1.43
N LEU A 138 -16.42 -8.59 -1.00
CA LEU A 138 -15.60 -8.77 0.18
C LEU A 138 -14.14 -8.41 -0.12
N VAL A 139 -13.58 -7.51 0.68
CA VAL A 139 -12.17 -7.10 0.61
C VAL A 139 -11.56 -7.14 2.01
N PHE A 140 -10.37 -7.71 2.12
CA PHE A 140 -9.52 -7.60 3.29
C PHE A 140 -8.36 -6.68 2.98
N ILE A 141 -8.15 -5.70 3.87
CA ILE A 141 -7.00 -4.81 3.84
C ILE A 141 -6.22 -5.01 5.14
N ALA A 142 -4.92 -5.21 5.05
CA ALA A 142 -4.06 -5.32 6.22
C ALA A 142 -2.89 -4.36 6.10
N GLY A 143 -2.39 -3.89 7.23
CA GLY A 143 -1.24 -3.03 7.33
C GLY A 143 -0.23 -3.60 8.31
N ALA A 144 1.05 -3.40 8.00
CA ALA A 144 2.15 -3.78 8.86
C ALA A 144 3.08 -2.58 9.05
N THR A 145 3.63 -2.40 10.25
CA THR A 145 4.58 -1.32 10.53
C THR A 145 5.82 -1.88 11.21
N ARG A 146 7.00 -1.41 10.80
CA ARG A 146 8.24 -1.65 11.53
C ARG A 146 8.20 -0.77 12.78
N ARG A 147 8.58 -1.33 13.92
CA ARG A 147 8.98 -0.52 15.07
C ARG A 147 10.35 0.05 14.71
N THR A 148 10.43 1.32 14.32
CA THR A 148 11.75 1.92 14.09
C THR A 148 12.45 2.07 15.42
N SER A 149 13.57 1.36 15.58
CA SER A 149 14.44 1.49 16.74
C SER A 149 15.39 2.69 16.65
N VAL A 150 15.62 3.28 15.48
CA VAL A 150 16.52 4.43 15.32
C VAL A 150 16.11 5.25 14.10
N ASP A 151 16.10 6.59 14.22
CA ASP A 151 16.03 7.52 13.10
C ASP A 151 17.43 7.60 12.44
N PRO A 152 17.60 7.18 11.18
CA PRO A 152 18.91 7.15 10.51
C PRO A 152 19.49 8.55 10.28
N ASP A 153 18.67 9.60 10.33
CA ASP A 153 19.10 11.00 10.20
C ASP A 153 19.26 11.70 11.56
N GLN A 154 19.02 11.00 12.67
CA GLN A 154 19.24 11.55 14.00
C GLN A 154 20.75 11.57 14.26
N PRO A 155 21.36 12.75 14.56
CA PRO A 155 22.76 12.80 14.94
C PRO A 155 22.98 11.88 16.13
N VAL A 156 23.85 10.89 15.95
CA VAL A 156 24.38 10.12 17.07
C VAL A 156 25.06 11.11 17.99
N ASP A 157 24.59 11.24 19.23
CA ASP A 157 25.19 12.14 20.21
C ASP A 157 26.67 11.73 20.41
N PRO A 158 27.64 12.56 20.02
CA PRO A 158 29.06 12.21 20.14
C PRO A 158 29.49 12.03 21.60
N ASP A 159 28.69 12.50 22.57
CA ASP A 159 28.93 12.36 24.00
C ASP A 159 28.20 11.17 24.64
N GLN A 160 27.38 10.41 23.88
CA GLN A 160 26.91 9.11 24.35
C GLN A 160 28.05 8.09 24.33
N PRO A 161 28.40 7.44 25.46
CA PRO A 161 29.48 6.47 25.47
C PRO A 161 29.12 5.29 24.57
N VAL A 162 29.87 5.13 23.49
CA VAL A 162 29.89 3.87 22.74
C VAL A 162 30.56 2.84 23.63
N ASP A 163 29.84 1.78 24.01
CA ASP A 163 30.41 0.70 24.82
C ASP A 163 31.59 0.07 24.05
N PRO A 164 32.84 0.21 24.54
CA PRO A 164 34.03 -0.25 23.82
C PRO A 164 34.07 -1.77 23.66
N ASP A 165 33.26 -2.53 24.42
CA ASP A 165 33.16 -3.98 24.32
C ASP A 165 32.10 -4.44 23.29
N LYS A 166 31.36 -3.51 22.66
CA LYS A 166 30.42 -3.79 21.56
C LYS A 166 30.52 -2.76 20.41
N PRO A 167 31.54 -2.87 19.54
CA PRO A 167 31.54 -2.14 18.28
C PRO A 167 30.30 -2.51 17.46
N VAL A 168 29.64 -1.53 16.84
CA VAL A 168 28.58 -1.78 15.87
C VAL A 168 29.24 -2.42 14.63
N ASP A 169 29.08 -3.73 14.48
CA ASP A 169 29.56 -4.48 13.33
C ASP A 169 28.57 -4.25 12.15
N PRO A 170 28.98 -3.60 11.06
CA PRO A 170 28.10 -3.32 9.93
C PRO A 170 27.63 -4.59 9.20
N ASP A 171 28.27 -5.73 9.44
CA ASP A 171 27.91 -7.02 8.85
C ASP A 171 27.20 -7.97 9.85
N GLN A 172 26.88 -7.51 11.07
CA GLN A 172 26.10 -8.33 12.01
C GLN A 172 24.66 -8.51 11.52
N PRO A 173 24.14 -9.75 11.45
CA PRO A 173 22.74 -9.98 11.13
C PRO A 173 21.86 -9.35 12.20
N VAL A 174 20.81 -8.65 11.74
CA VAL A 174 19.79 -8.02 12.59
C VAL A 174 19.27 -9.03 13.61
N ASP A 175 19.35 -8.67 14.89
CA ASP A 175 18.96 -9.48 16.03
C ASP A 175 17.56 -10.11 15.83
N SER A 176 17.50 -11.45 15.83
CA SER A 176 16.27 -12.22 15.65
C SER A 176 15.25 -12.07 16.78
N ASP A 177 15.64 -11.42 17.89
CA ASP A 177 14.75 -11.08 19.01
C ASP A 177 14.04 -9.72 18.83
N GLN A 178 14.22 -9.03 17.69
CA GLN A 178 13.38 -7.86 17.41
C GLN A 178 11.91 -8.29 17.28
N PRO A 179 10.97 -7.65 18.01
CA PRO A 179 9.56 -7.95 17.85
C PRO A 179 9.17 -7.71 16.40
N GLY A 180 8.54 -8.71 15.77
CA GLY A 180 8.06 -8.63 14.39
C GLY A 180 7.13 -7.43 14.17
N PRO A 181 6.81 -7.10 12.91
CA PRO A 181 6.05 -5.91 12.58
C PRO A 181 4.69 -5.89 13.29
N LEU A 182 4.25 -4.69 13.72
CA LEU A 182 2.92 -4.53 14.27
C LEU A 182 1.90 -4.68 13.14
N LEU A 183 0.94 -5.60 13.31
CA LEU A 183 -0.05 -5.93 12.30
C LEU A 183 -1.44 -5.40 12.70
N THR A 184 -2.16 -4.87 11.71
CA THR A 184 -3.57 -4.51 11.82
C THR A 184 -4.30 -4.90 10.54
N ALA A 185 -5.54 -5.34 10.64
CA ALA A 185 -6.35 -5.73 9.48
C ALA A 185 -7.81 -5.31 9.64
N GLN A 186 -8.42 -5.01 8.49
CA GLN A 186 -9.81 -4.57 8.38
C GLN A 186 -10.51 -5.36 7.28
N GLU A 187 -11.68 -5.93 7.62
CA GLU A 187 -12.64 -6.46 6.65
C GLU A 187 -13.54 -5.32 6.15
N LEU A 188 -13.75 -5.26 4.84
CA LEU A 188 -14.64 -4.30 4.20
C LEU A 188 -15.58 -5.04 3.24
N ARG A 189 -16.84 -4.58 3.19
CA ARG A 189 -17.83 -5.04 2.21
C ARG A 189 -18.32 -3.89 1.36
N LEU A 190 -18.36 -4.11 0.04
CA LEU A 190 -18.84 -3.13 -0.94
C LEU A 190 -20.27 -2.65 -0.67
N SER A 191 -21.11 -3.42 0.02
CA SER A 191 -22.51 -3.08 0.34
C SER A 191 -22.70 -1.81 1.19
N ASN A 192 -21.60 -1.17 1.63
CA ASN A 192 -21.62 -0.05 2.59
C ASN A 192 -21.39 1.33 1.96
N SER A 193 -21.45 1.47 0.62
CA SER A 193 -21.05 2.70 -0.05
C SER A 193 -22.22 3.23 -0.91
N PRO A 194 -22.79 4.42 -0.63
CA PRO A 194 -24.07 4.85 -1.23
C PRO A 194 -23.99 5.59 -2.58
N GLU A 195 -22.80 5.87 -3.13
CA GLU A 195 -22.64 6.91 -4.17
C GLU A 195 -22.10 6.47 -5.54
N ILE A 196 -21.78 5.18 -5.76
CA ILE A 196 -21.21 4.73 -7.04
C ILE A 196 -22.08 3.62 -7.65
N PRO A 197 -22.42 3.64 -8.95
CA PRO A 197 -23.06 2.49 -9.59
C PRO A 197 -22.07 1.31 -9.63
N TYR A 198 -22.09 0.45 -8.59
CA TYR A 198 -21.19 -0.69 -8.37
C TYR A 198 -21.38 -1.86 -9.37
N THR A 199 -22.05 -1.64 -10.50
CA THR A 199 -22.21 -2.65 -11.55
C THR A 199 -20.96 -2.77 -12.42
N LEU A 200 -20.07 -1.77 -12.40
CA LEU A 200 -18.82 -1.78 -13.18
C LEU A 200 -17.63 -2.23 -12.33
N ARG A 201 -16.83 -3.16 -12.88
CA ARG A 201 -15.61 -3.67 -12.23
C ARG A 201 -14.61 -2.57 -11.89
N ASP A 202 -14.47 -1.56 -12.76
CA ASP A 202 -13.59 -0.41 -12.53
C ASP A 202 -13.99 0.37 -11.27
N SER A 203 -15.29 0.62 -11.08
CA SER A 203 -15.82 1.29 -9.89
C SER A 203 -15.50 0.55 -8.59
N ARG A 204 -15.61 -0.79 -8.61
CA ARG A 204 -15.28 -1.63 -7.44
C ARG A 204 -13.77 -1.67 -7.15
N GLN A 205 -12.95 -1.67 -8.20
CA GLN A 205 -11.48 -1.61 -8.08
C GLN A 205 -11.01 -0.26 -7.53
N ARG A 206 -11.60 0.84 -8.01
CA ARG A 206 -11.36 2.20 -7.49
C ARG A 206 -11.76 2.34 -6.03
N TRP A 207 -12.92 1.82 -5.63
CA TRP A 207 -13.34 1.79 -4.23
C TRP A 207 -12.34 1.06 -3.34
N ALA A 208 -11.86 -0.11 -3.77
CA ALA A 208 -10.86 -0.86 -2.99
C ALA A 208 -9.53 -0.09 -2.90
N ALA A 209 -9.10 0.55 -3.99
CA ALA A 209 -7.88 1.35 -4.00
C ALA A 209 -7.98 2.58 -3.07
N GLU A 210 -9.12 3.27 -3.08
CA GLU A 210 -9.37 4.38 -2.16
C GLU A 210 -9.32 3.91 -0.69
N ALA A 211 -9.96 2.78 -0.38
CA ALA A 211 -9.95 2.21 0.97
C ALA A 211 -8.53 1.86 1.46
N VAL A 212 -7.69 1.31 0.57
CA VAL A 212 -6.26 1.04 0.85
C VAL A 212 -5.51 2.32 1.19
N LEU A 213 -5.66 3.37 0.37
CA LEU A 213 -4.99 4.66 0.59
C LEU A 213 -5.42 5.31 1.91
N ARG A 214 -6.72 5.26 2.25
CA ARG A 214 -7.22 5.77 3.52
C ARG A 214 -6.74 4.96 4.72
N MET A 215 -6.62 3.64 4.60
CA MET A 215 -6.06 2.80 5.66
C MET A 215 -4.56 3.08 5.85
N ALA A 216 -3.80 3.22 4.76
CA ALA A 216 -2.40 3.59 4.81
C ALA A 216 -2.19 4.92 5.53
N GLU A 217 -3.00 5.93 5.23
CA GLU A 217 -2.93 7.24 5.88
C GLU A 217 -3.15 7.12 7.40
N ARG A 218 -4.22 6.42 7.83
CA ARG A 218 -4.48 6.17 9.27
C ARG A 218 -3.34 5.43 9.95
N LEU A 219 -2.74 4.46 9.25
CA LEU A 219 -1.66 3.66 9.78
C LEU A 219 -0.41 4.52 10.00
N VAL A 220 0.00 5.30 9.00
CA VAL A 220 1.14 6.22 9.12
C VAL A 220 0.87 7.29 10.20
N THR A 221 -0.37 7.77 10.31
CA THR A 221 -0.78 8.73 11.35
C THR A 221 -0.70 8.16 12.77
N SER A 222 -0.97 6.86 12.95
CA SER A 222 -0.97 6.20 14.26
C SER A 222 0.39 5.61 14.68
N CYS A 223 1.34 5.49 13.74
CA CYS A 223 2.73 5.16 14.06
C CYS A 223 3.32 6.26 14.95
N ARG A 224 3.84 5.84 16.11
CA ARG A 224 4.63 6.69 17.01
C ARG A 224 6.09 6.67 16.60
#